data_AF-A0A3Q7GNB8-F1
#
_entry.id   AF-A0A3Q7GNB8-F1
#
_cell.length_a   1.000
_cell.length_b   1.000
_cell.length_c   1.000
_cell.angle_alpha   90.00
_cell.angle_beta   90.00
_cell.angle_gamma   90.00
#
_symmetry.space_group_name_H-M   'P 1'
#
loop_
_entity.id
_entity.type
_entity.pdbx_description
1 polymer ?
#
loop_
_entity_poly.entity_id
_entity_poly.type
_entity_poly.pdbx_seq_one_letter_code
_entity_poly.pdbx_strand_id
1 'polypeptide(L)'
;MNIYPPPKIDLKNPWQIKKKITRDEVIVGKLVIPFFDTFEYILRYWTLDAAKSLENGCDVLVDMWNVTEENILKKYQGGSVFLRKLHNDDFYLSCMILFNNCKLNVGDEIGLYWDPRSSSLMFKLLS
;
A
#
# COMPACT_ATOMS: atom_id res chain seq x y z
N MET A 1 -22.13 -0.82 -10.89
CA MET A 1 -21.79 -2.07 -10.16
C MET A 1 -20.59 -2.67 -10.87
N ASN A 2 -19.43 -2.82 -10.22
CA ASN A 2 -18.26 -3.42 -10.86
C ASN A 2 -18.56 -4.91 -11.10
N ILE A 3 -18.63 -5.32 -12.36
CA ILE A 3 -19.16 -6.64 -12.80
C ILE A 3 -18.08 -7.73 -12.76
N TYR A 4 -16.83 -7.37 -12.44
CA TYR A 4 -15.69 -8.27 -12.52
C TYR A 4 -15.19 -8.64 -11.11
N PRO A 5 -14.90 -9.93 -10.84
CA PRO A 5 -14.30 -10.36 -9.58
C PRO A 5 -12.88 -9.78 -9.43
N PRO A 6 -12.43 -9.46 -8.21
CA PRO A 6 -11.09 -8.92 -7.97
C PRO A 6 -10.00 -9.82 -8.59
N PRO A 7 -8.83 -9.27 -8.96
CA PRO A 7 -7.74 -10.06 -9.52
C PRO A 7 -7.37 -11.23 -8.61
N LYS A 8 -6.93 -12.34 -9.21
CA LYS A 8 -6.36 -13.43 -8.43
C LYS A 8 -4.92 -13.07 -8.06
N ILE A 9 -4.56 -13.24 -6.80
CA ILE A 9 -3.19 -13.02 -6.32
C ILE A 9 -2.35 -14.24 -6.67
N ASP A 10 -1.25 -14.03 -7.39
CA ASP A 10 -0.24 -15.07 -7.58
C ASP A 10 0.62 -15.18 -6.32
N LEU A 11 0.43 -16.24 -5.55
CA LEU A 11 1.18 -16.45 -4.31
C LEU A 11 2.68 -16.69 -4.54
N LYS A 12 3.12 -17.01 -5.77
CA LYS A 12 4.55 -17.16 -6.09
C LYS A 12 5.23 -15.82 -6.33
N ASN A 13 4.49 -14.83 -6.81
CA ASN A 13 4.95 -13.46 -7.01
C ASN A 13 3.82 -12.48 -6.68
N PRO A 14 3.53 -12.27 -5.39
CA PRO A 14 2.34 -11.54 -4.97
C PRO A 14 2.48 -10.03 -5.16
N TRP A 15 3.68 -9.52 -5.42
CA TRP A 15 4.02 -8.09 -5.55
C TRP A 15 3.44 -7.46 -6.83
N GLN A 16 2.13 -7.21 -6.81
CA GLN A 16 1.39 -6.60 -7.93
C GLN A 16 1.79 -5.14 -8.15
N ILE A 17 2.18 -4.44 -7.08
CA ILE A 17 2.71 -3.08 -7.15
C ILE A 17 4.20 -3.17 -6.82
N LYS A 18 5.05 -2.85 -7.78
CA LYS A 18 6.50 -2.72 -7.61
C LYS A 18 6.93 -1.33 -7.99
N LYS A 19 7.78 -0.72 -7.17
CA LYS A 19 8.28 0.62 -7.48
C LYS A 19 9.59 0.92 -6.78
N LYS A 20 10.32 1.85 -7.38
CA LYS A 20 11.49 2.47 -6.76
C LYS A 20 11.08 3.68 -5.92
N ILE A 21 11.71 3.82 -4.77
CA ILE A 21 11.48 4.95 -3.87
C ILE A 21 12.18 6.19 -4.44
N THR A 22 11.45 7.28 -4.52
CA THR A 22 11.95 8.58 -4.99
C THR A 22 12.46 9.44 -3.82
N ARG A 23 13.23 10.48 -4.14
CA ARG A 23 13.75 11.42 -3.14
C ARG A 23 12.65 12.10 -2.33
N ASP A 24 11.59 12.55 -3.00
CA ASP A 24 10.50 13.26 -2.34
C ASP A 24 9.76 12.35 -1.35
N GLU A 25 9.61 11.08 -1.70
CA GLU A 25 8.95 10.09 -0.85
C GLU A 25 9.75 9.76 0.42
N VAL A 26 11.09 9.73 0.32
CA VAL A 26 11.96 9.62 1.50
C VAL A 26 11.80 10.84 2.40
N ILE A 27 11.79 12.05 1.83
CA ILE A 27 11.68 13.30 2.61
C ILE A 27 10.32 13.38 3.32
N VAL A 28 9.23 13.03 2.63
CA VAL A 28 7.88 13.14 3.16
C VAL A 28 7.47 11.91 3.99
N GLY A 29 8.12 10.77 3.79
CA GLY A 29 7.79 9.49 4.43
C GLY A 29 6.46 8.90 3.97
N LYS A 30 6.10 9.16 2.70
CA LYS A 30 4.86 8.73 2.07
C LYS A 30 5.17 8.16 0.69
N LEU A 31 4.46 7.11 0.32
CA LEU A 31 4.57 6.51 -1.01
C LEU A 31 3.43 7.02 -1.90
N VAL A 32 3.76 7.50 -3.09
CA VAL A 32 2.81 7.77 -4.17
C VAL A 32 2.53 6.45 -4.89
N ILE A 33 1.27 6.09 -4.98
CA ILE A 33 0.82 4.92 -5.73
C ILE A 33 -0.12 5.43 -6.83
N PRO A 34 0.15 5.11 -8.11
CA PRO A 34 -0.69 5.55 -9.21
C PRO A 34 -2.15 5.11 -9.04
N PHE A 35 -3.07 5.89 -9.61
CA PHE A 35 -4.50 5.56 -9.60
C PHE A 35 -4.77 4.11 -10.02
N PHE A 36 -4.22 3.69 -11.16
CA PHE A 36 -4.48 2.36 -11.72
C PHE A 36 -4.09 1.23 -10.77
N ASP A 37 -2.89 1.32 -10.19
CA ASP A 37 -2.37 0.31 -9.26
C ASP A 37 -3.21 0.25 -7.98
N THR A 38 -3.58 1.41 -7.43
CA THR A 38 -4.41 1.48 -6.24
C THR A 38 -5.80 0.92 -6.52
N PHE A 39 -6.42 1.32 -7.62
CA PHE A 39 -7.74 0.85 -7.99
C PHE A 39 -7.75 -0.67 -8.17
N GLU A 40 -6.88 -1.20 -9.04
CA GLU A 40 -6.92 -2.58 -9.48
C GLU A 40 -6.50 -3.55 -8.36
N TYR A 41 -5.45 -3.21 -7.60
CA TYR A 41 -4.82 -4.12 -6.66
C TYR A 41 -5.14 -3.87 -5.19
N ILE A 42 -5.83 -2.76 -4.85
CA ILE A 42 -6.25 -2.46 -3.48
C ILE A 42 -7.77 -2.29 -3.43
N LEU A 43 -8.32 -1.30 -4.14
CA LEU A 43 -9.73 -0.91 -3.99
C LEU A 43 -10.71 -1.98 -4.49
N ARG A 44 -10.33 -2.82 -5.44
CA ARG A 44 -11.18 -3.95 -5.88
C ARG A 44 -11.49 -4.95 -4.76
N TYR A 45 -10.70 -5.00 -3.69
CA TYR A 45 -10.94 -5.84 -2.52
C TYR A 45 -11.66 -5.11 -1.37
N TRP A 46 -11.85 -3.80 -1.49
CA TRP A 46 -12.45 -2.98 -0.43
C TRP A 46 -13.98 -3.00 -0.47
N THR A 47 -14.58 -2.71 0.67
CA THR A 47 -16.02 -2.42 0.72
C THR A 47 -16.32 -1.10 0.02
N LEU A 48 -17.53 -0.97 -0.52
CA LEU A 48 -17.97 0.27 -1.18
C LEU A 48 -17.87 1.49 -0.25
N ASP A 49 -18.10 1.30 1.05
CA ASP A 49 -18.07 2.36 2.04
C ASP A 49 -16.64 2.90 2.30
N ALA A 50 -15.67 2.00 2.44
CA ALA A 50 -14.26 2.37 2.57
C ALA A 50 -13.76 3.09 1.30
N ALA A 51 -14.12 2.59 0.11
CA ALA A 51 -13.77 3.22 -1.15
C ALA A 51 -14.40 4.62 -1.31
N LYS A 52 -15.67 4.79 -0.91
CA LYS A 52 -16.34 6.10 -0.92
C LYS A 52 -15.68 7.09 0.04
N SER A 53 -15.27 6.64 1.23
CA SER A 53 -14.58 7.48 2.20
C SER A 53 -13.27 8.01 1.62
N LEU A 54 -12.50 7.14 0.97
CA LEU A 54 -11.26 7.51 0.29
C LEU A 54 -11.51 8.51 -0.86
N GLU A 55 -12.54 8.28 -1.67
CA GLU A 55 -12.93 9.14 -2.79
C GLU A 55 -13.36 10.54 -2.32
N ASN A 56 -13.99 10.63 -1.15
CA ASN A 56 -14.36 11.88 -0.50
C ASN A 56 -13.17 12.63 0.15
N GLY A 57 -11.94 12.13 -0.04
CA GLY A 57 -10.71 12.74 0.47
C GLY A 57 -10.43 12.46 1.95
N CYS A 58 -11.15 11.51 2.57
CA CYS A 58 -10.85 11.09 3.93
C CYS A 58 -9.60 10.21 3.98
N ASP A 59 -8.87 10.27 5.10
CA ASP A 59 -7.85 9.28 5.41
C ASP A 59 -8.52 7.96 5.76
N VAL A 60 -8.20 6.91 5.00
CA VAL A 60 -8.65 5.56 5.32
C VAL A 60 -7.49 4.81 5.96
N LEU A 61 -7.65 4.46 7.23
CA LEU A 61 -6.67 3.69 7.97
C LEU A 61 -6.57 2.28 7.40
N VAL A 62 -5.35 1.79 7.25
CA VAL A 62 -5.08 0.43 6.77
C VAL A 62 -4.06 -0.23 7.69
N ASP A 63 -4.22 -1.52 7.91
CA ASP A 63 -3.18 -2.32 8.54
C ASP A 63 -2.10 -2.66 7.50
N MET A 64 -0.85 -2.74 7.93
CA MET A 64 0.27 -3.12 7.08
C MET A 64 1.15 -4.16 7.75
N TRP A 65 1.58 -5.17 7.01
CA TRP A 65 2.62 -6.10 7.42
C TRP A 65 3.90 -5.84 6.64
N ASN A 66 5.01 -5.67 7.36
CA ASN A 66 6.34 -5.81 6.79
C ASN A 66 6.76 -7.28 6.84
N VAL A 67 7.02 -7.85 5.66
CA VAL A 67 7.44 -9.24 5.46
C VAL A 67 8.79 -9.34 4.73
N THR A 68 9.61 -8.29 4.85
CA THR A 68 10.95 -8.25 4.26
C THR A 68 11.85 -9.36 4.79
N GLU A 69 11.87 -9.54 6.11
CA GLU A 69 12.60 -10.61 6.76
C GLU A 69 11.67 -11.80 6.97
N GLU A 70 12.02 -12.96 6.39
CA GLU A 70 11.15 -14.14 6.33
C GLU A 70 10.68 -14.65 7.70
N ASN A 71 11.43 -14.36 8.77
CA ASN A 71 11.14 -14.79 10.13
C ASN A 71 10.68 -13.67 11.07
N ILE A 72 10.66 -12.41 10.60
CA ILE A 72 10.26 -11.27 11.44
C ILE A 72 9.12 -10.51 10.75
N LEU A 73 7.90 -10.91 11.09
CA LEU A 73 6.69 -10.22 10.67
C LEU A 73 6.43 -9.03 11.60
N LYS A 74 6.46 -7.82 11.04
CA LYS A 74 6.12 -6.61 11.81
C LYS A 74 4.82 -6.02 11.30
N LYS A 75 3.81 -5.96 12.17
CA LYS A 75 2.52 -5.34 11.88
C LYS A 75 2.51 -3.88 12.31
N TYR A 76 2.07 -3.01 11.43
CA TYR A 76 1.73 -1.61 11.68
C TYR A 76 0.21 -1.48 11.65
N GLN A 77 -0.37 -1.11 12.78
CA GLN A 77 -1.82 -0.97 12.97
C GLN A 77 -2.12 0.28 13.81
N GLY A 78 -3.40 0.59 14.02
CA GLY A 78 -3.83 1.64 14.95
C GLY A 78 -3.57 3.07 14.45
N GLY A 79 -3.72 3.32 13.15
CA GLY A 79 -3.60 4.66 12.56
C GLY A 79 -2.19 5.08 12.16
N SER A 80 -1.20 4.19 12.30
CA SER A 80 0.17 4.42 11.85
C SER A 80 0.32 4.41 10.32
N VAL A 81 -0.65 3.84 9.62
CA VAL A 81 -0.70 3.75 8.15
C VAL A 81 -2.09 4.14 7.65
N PHE A 82 -2.13 5.00 6.63
CA PHE A 82 -3.37 5.39 5.98
C PHE A 82 -3.17 5.65 4.49
N LEU A 83 -4.24 5.46 3.73
CA LEU A 83 -4.34 5.80 2.32
C LEU A 83 -5.15 7.09 2.16
N ARG A 84 -4.70 7.99 1.30
CA ARG A 84 -5.40 9.24 0.94
C ARG A 84 -5.36 9.45 -0.56
N LYS A 85 -6.50 9.82 -1.15
CA LYS A 85 -6.58 10.27 -2.55
C LYS A 85 -6.02 11.69 -2.72
N LEU A 86 -5.28 11.92 -3.79
CA LEU A 86 -4.70 13.20 -4.17
C LEU A 86 -5.55 13.91 -5.23
N HIS A 87 -5.27 15.20 -5.43
CA HIS A 87 -5.96 16.02 -6.43
C HIS A 87 -5.71 15.56 -7.87
N ASN A 88 -4.62 14.82 -8.13
CA ASN A 88 -4.30 14.25 -9.43
C ASN A 88 -4.78 12.79 -9.58
N ASP A 89 -5.73 12.35 -8.73
CA ASP A 89 -6.30 11.00 -8.65
C ASP A 89 -5.34 9.88 -8.22
N ASP A 90 -4.05 10.15 -8.07
CA ASP A 90 -3.11 9.23 -7.42
C ASP A 90 -3.36 9.16 -5.91
N PHE A 91 -2.66 8.26 -5.23
CA PHE A 91 -2.84 8.02 -3.81
C PHE A 91 -1.54 8.15 -3.04
N TYR A 92 -1.60 8.76 -1.85
CA TYR A 92 -0.53 8.64 -0.86
C TYR A 92 -0.85 7.55 0.14
N LEU A 93 0.10 6.63 0.28
CA LEU A 93 0.20 5.73 1.42
C LEU A 93 1.18 6.35 2.42
N SER A 94 0.63 6.86 3.51
CA SER A 94 1.44 7.38 4.61
C SER A 94 1.91 6.24 5.49
N CYS A 95 3.22 6.05 5.59
CA CYS A 95 3.82 4.94 6.33
C CYS A 95 5.20 5.32 6.91
N MET A 96 5.31 6.50 7.55
CA MET A 96 6.59 7.01 8.09
C MET A 96 7.32 6.00 8.99
N ILE A 97 6.58 5.22 9.77
CA ILE A 97 7.16 4.17 10.64
C ILE A 97 7.92 3.10 9.84
N LEU A 98 7.47 2.81 8.62
CA LEU A 98 8.11 1.86 7.71
C LEU A 98 9.44 2.41 7.20
N PHE A 99 9.46 3.67 6.73
CA PHE A 99 10.67 4.35 6.27
C PHE A 99 11.76 4.34 7.34
N ASN A 100 11.40 4.66 8.59
CA ASN A 100 12.34 4.70 9.70
C ASN A 100 12.86 3.31 10.08
N ASN A 101 11.98 2.30 10.14
CA ASN A 101 12.37 0.96 10.57
C ASN A 101 13.18 0.21 9.51
N CYS A 102 12.82 0.35 8.24
CA CYS A 102 13.48 -0.33 7.13
C CYS A 102 14.64 0.49 6.55
N LYS A 103 14.87 1.71 7.07
CA LYS A 103 15.87 2.67 6.56
C LYS A 103 15.76 2.86 5.05
N LEU A 104 14.54 3.03 4.56
CA LEU A 104 14.25 3.14 3.14
C LEU A 104 14.93 4.38 2.55
N ASN A 105 15.61 4.21 1.42
CA ASN A 105 16.40 5.22 0.73
C ASN A 105 15.99 5.35 -0.73
N VAL A 106 16.52 6.39 -1.37
CA VAL A 106 16.30 6.65 -2.80
C VAL A 106 16.88 5.52 -3.63
N GLY A 107 16.05 4.96 -4.51
CA GLY A 107 16.45 3.88 -5.43
C GLY A 107 16.07 2.48 -4.95
N ASP A 108 15.79 2.30 -3.66
CA ASP A 108 15.29 1.04 -3.10
C ASP A 108 14.01 0.61 -3.83
N GLU A 109 13.93 -0.67 -4.19
CA GLU A 109 12.75 -1.26 -4.82
C GLU A 109 11.88 -1.95 -3.76
N ILE A 110 10.59 -1.62 -3.76
CA ILE A 110 9.62 -2.20 -2.83
C ILE A 110 8.52 -2.93 -3.59
N GLY A 111 7.98 -3.96 -2.96
CA GLY A 111 6.79 -4.68 -3.37
C GLY A 111 5.64 -4.43 -2.40
N LEU A 112 4.46 -4.19 -2.95
CA LEU A 112 3.20 -4.09 -2.22
C LEU A 112 2.15 -5.02 -2.84
N TYR A 113 1.30 -5.57 -1.99
CA TYR A 113 0.03 -6.19 -2.41
C TYR A 113 -1.00 -6.13 -1.28
N TRP A 114 -2.28 -6.15 -1.63
CA TRP A 114 -3.36 -6.25 -0.65
C TRP A 114 -3.67 -7.72 -0.36
N ASP A 115 -3.63 -8.14 0.90
CA ASP A 115 -4.07 -9.48 1.30
C ASP A 115 -5.54 -9.43 1.74
N PRO A 116 -6.49 -9.97 0.96
CA PRO A 116 -7.91 -9.94 1.30
C PRO A 116 -8.25 -10.85 2.49
N ARG A 117 -7.37 -11.78 2.90
CA ARG A 117 -7.62 -12.69 4.02
C ARG A 117 -7.42 -11.99 5.37
N SER A 118 -6.48 -11.04 5.42
CA SER A 118 -6.15 -10.27 6.61
C SER A 118 -6.62 -8.81 6.52
N SER A 119 -7.22 -8.41 5.39
CA SER A 119 -7.61 -7.02 5.08
C SER A 119 -6.48 -6.04 5.36
N SER A 120 -5.27 -6.40 4.95
CA SER A 120 -4.04 -5.66 5.26
C SER A 120 -3.17 -5.51 4.01
N LEU A 121 -2.40 -4.44 3.96
CA LEU A 121 -1.36 -4.25 2.95
C LEU A 121 -0.09 -5.01 3.34
N MET A 122 0.52 -5.71 2.40
CA MET A 122 1.72 -6.50 2.61
C MET A 122 2.88 -5.79 1.91
N PHE A 123 3.97 -5.58 2.65
CA PHE A 123 5.15 -4.85 2.20
C PHE A 123 6.40 -5.74 2.24
N LYS A 124 7.24 -5.62 1.21
CA LYS A 124 8.60 -6.19 1.19
C LYS A 124 9.57 -5.25 0.49
N LEU A 125 10.75 -5.04 1.08
CA LEU A 125 11.90 -4.49 0.37
C LEU A 125 12.48 -5.59 -0.55
N LEU A 126 12.61 -5.30 -1.84
CA LEU A 126 12.98 -6.25 -2.88
C LEU A 126 14.47 -6.17 -3.26
N SER A 127 15.04 -4.97 -3.35
CA SER A 127 16.45 -4.74 -3.64
C SER A 127 16.88 -3.31 -3.33
#